data_AF-A0A921BBC9-F1
#
_entry.id   AF-A0A921BBC9-F1
#
_cell.length_a   1.000
_cell.length_b   1.000
_cell.length_c   1.000
_cell.angle_alpha   90.00
_cell.angle_beta   90.00
_cell.angle_gamma   90.00
#
_symmetry.space_group_name_H-M   'P 1'
#
loop_
_entity.id
_entity.type
_entity.pdbx_description
1 polymer ?
#
loop_
_entity_poly.entity_id
_entity_poly.type
_entity_poly.pdbx_seq_one_letter_code
_entity_poly.pdbx_strand_id
1 'polypeptide(L)'
;MLWEKNLSIILCVGESQEQRNAGKTFDVIQFQVNKALAGFKKDHLNKIFIAYEPIWAIGTGKNATVNQVAEVHRFIREIEKKFFQGMK
;
A
#
# COMPACT_ATOMS: atom_id res chain seq x y z
N MET A 1 0.37 17.62 -7.99
CA MET A 1 0.37 16.53 -6.98
C MET A 1 1.30 16.86 -5.82
N LEU A 2 1.18 16.22 -4.65
CA LEU A 2 1.96 16.56 -3.44
C LEU A 2 3.48 16.43 -3.64
N TRP A 3 3.92 15.43 -4.42
CA TRP A 3 5.33 15.22 -4.75
C TRP A 3 5.96 16.34 -5.60
N GLU A 4 5.16 17.05 -6.40
CA GLU A 4 5.63 18.23 -7.15
C GLU A 4 5.89 19.44 -6.24
N LYS A 5 5.32 19.41 -5.03
CA LYS A 5 5.57 20.42 -3.97
C LYS A 5 6.71 20.01 -3.03
N ASN A 6 7.52 19.02 -3.41
CA ASN A 6 8.65 18.50 -2.64
C ASN A 6 8.29 17.89 -1.27
N LEU A 7 7.01 17.57 -1.04
CA LEU A 7 6.53 16.92 0.18
C LEU A 7 6.76 15.40 0.11
N SER A 8 7.14 14.83 1.26
CA SER A 8 7.09 13.37 1.46
C SER A 8 5.67 12.93 1.76
N ILE A 9 5.28 11.76 1.27
CA ILE A 9 3.92 11.25 1.33
C ILE A 9 3.95 9.88 2.02
N ILE A 10 3.06 9.73 2.99
CA ILE A 10 2.70 8.43 3.54
C ILE A 10 1.41 8.01 2.86
N LEU A 11 1.50 6.99 2.00
CA LEU A 11 0.36 6.38 1.33
C LEU A 11 -0.19 5.25 2.20
N CYS A 12 -1.29 5.52 2.88
CA CYS A 12 -2.00 4.50 3.65
C CYS A 12 -2.79 3.56 2.72
N VAL A 13 -2.68 2.26 2.95
CA VAL A 13 -3.41 1.21 2.25
C VAL A 13 -3.93 0.18 3.24
N GLY A 14 -5.07 -0.42 2.95
CA GLY A 14 -5.73 -1.34 3.88
C GLY A 14 -7.04 -1.88 3.35
N GLU A 15 -7.35 -3.11 3.74
CA GLU A 15 -8.61 -3.78 3.42
C GLU A 15 -9.58 -3.78 4.61
N SER A 16 -10.89 -3.82 4.33
CA SER A 16 -11.93 -4.03 5.33
C SER A 16 -11.98 -5.48 5.83
N GLN A 17 -12.70 -5.73 6.92
CA GLN A 17 -12.89 -7.09 7.44
C GLN A 17 -13.60 -7.99 6.41
N GLU A 18 -14.59 -7.46 5.70
CA GLU A 18 -15.35 -8.17 4.67
C GLU A 18 -14.44 -8.53 3.49
N GLN A 19 -13.59 -7.60 3.05
CA GLN A 19 -12.62 -7.85 1.99
C GLN A 19 -11.61 -8.92 2.38
N ARG A 20 -11.10 -8.88 3.61
CA ARG A 20 -10.19 -9.92 4.13
C ARG A 20 -10.86 -11.29 4.20
N ASN A 21 -12.08 -11.35 4.75
CA ASN A 21 -12.84 -12.60 4.86
C ASN A 21 -13.19 -13.18 3.48
N ALA A 22 -13.34 -12.33 2.47
CA ALA A 22 -13.56 -12.73 1.08
C ALA A 22 -12.26 -13.08 0.32
N GLY A 23 -11.09 -13.07 0.97
CA GLY A 23 -9.80 -13.36 0.34
C GLY A 23 -9.30 -12.27 -0.61
N LYS A 24 -9.84 -11.04 -0.53
CA LYS A 24 -9.56 -9.93 -1.47
C LYS A 24 -8.46 -8.98 -1.01
N THR A 25 -7.72 -9.29 0.06
CA THR A 25 -6.69 -8.41 0.60
C THR A 25 -5.71 -7.95 -0.48
N PHE A 26 -5.14 -8.86 -1.26
CA PHE A 26 -4.16 -8.50 -2.29
C PHE A 26 -4.76 -7.69 -3.45
N ASP A 27 -5.96 -8.02 -3.90
CA ASP A 27 -6.65 -7.27 -4.96
C ASP A 27 -6.90 -5.82 -4.54
N VAL A 28 -7.36 -5.62 -3.30
CA VAL A 28 -7.63 -4.29 -2.73
C VAL A 28 -6.34 -3.49 -2.60
N ILE A 29 -5.30 -4.07 -2.00
CA ILE A 29 -4.02 -3.39 -1.80
C ILE A 29 -3.38 -3.04 -3.16
N GLN A 30 -3.40 -3.96 -4.12
CA GLN A 30 -2.87 -3.70 -5.47
C GLN A 30 -3.65 -2.59 -6.18
N PHE A 31 -4.97 -2.60 -6.11
CA PHE A 31 -5.80 -1.55 -6.67
C PHE A 31 -5.47 -0.18 -6.06
N GLN A 32 -5.41 -0.09 -4.72
CA GLN A 32 -5.11 1.14 -4.00
C GLN A 32 -3.73 1.70 -4.37
N VAL A 33 -2.68 0.86 -4.34
CA VAL A 33 -1.31 1.27 -4.70
C VAL A 33 -1.24 1.74 -6.15
N ASN A 34 -1.76 0.95 -7.10
CA ASN A 34 -1.70 1.31 -8.52
C ASN A 34 -2.48 2.59 -8.83
N LYS A 35 -3.64 2.80 -8.19
CA LYS A 35 -4.43 4.02 -8.37
C LYS A 35 -3.74 5.24 -7.77
N ALA A 36 -3.16 5.12 -6.58
CA ALA A 36 -2.48 6.22 -5.92
C ALA A 36 -1.19 6.64 -6.64
N LEU A 37 -0.49 5.68 -7.24
CA LEU A 37 0.75 5.91 -7.99
C LEU A 37 0.54 6.19 -9.48
N ALA A 38 -0.70 6.27 -9.96
CA ALA A 38 -0.98 6.60 -11.35
C ALA A 38 -0.40 7.99 -11.72
N GLY A 39 0.49 8.01 -12.72
CA GLY A 39 1.17 9.25 -13.14
C GLY A 39 2.32 9.69 -12.24
N PHE A 40 2.72 8.87 -11.26
CA PHE A 40 3.92 9.10 -10.47
C PHE A 40 5.17 9.05 -11.35
N LYS A 41 6.09 9.99 -11.11
CA LYS A 41 7.33 10.13 -11.91
C LYS A 41 8.54 9.65 -11.13
N LYS A 42 9.51 9.11 -11.86
CA LYS A 42 10.78 8.58 -11.33
C LYS A 42 11.59 9.61 -10.51
N ASP A 43 11.47 10.89 -10.84
CA ASP A 43 12.16 11.98 -10.14
C ASP A 43 11.72 12.16 -8.68
N HIS A 44 10.64 11.48 -8.27
CA HIS A 44 10.07 11.58 -6.93
C HIS A 44 10.17 10.28 -6.12
N LEU A 45 10.88 9.26 -6.59
CA LEU A 45 10.94 7.92 -5.96
C LEU A 45 11.20 7.93 -4.45
N ASN A 46 12.02 8.85 -3.96
CA ASN A 46 12.35 8.99 -2.54
C ASN A 46 11.30 9.74 -1.70
N LYS A 47 10.13 10.04 -2.26
CA LYS A 47 9.06 10.84 -1.62
C LYS A 47 7.83 10.05 -1.23
N ILE A 48 7.77 8.74 -1.49
CA ILE A 48 6.61 7.92 -1.13
C ILE A 48 7.00 6.80 -0.18
N PHE A 49 6.23 6.68 0.90
CA PHE A 49 6.27 5.61 1.89
C PHE A 49 4.89 4.95 1.92
N ILE A 50 4.81 3.63 1.80
CA ILE A 50 3.53 2.91 1.88
C ILE A 50 3.34 2.40 3.32
N ALA A 51 2.22 2.77 3.95
CA ALA A 51 1.83 2.31 5.27
C ALA A 51 0.65 1.32 5.13
N TYR A 52 0.87 0.07 5.54
CA TYR A 52 -0.20 -0.91 5.62
C TYR A 52 -0.98 -0.75 6.93
N GLU A 53 -2.25 -0.40 6.82
CA GLU A 53 -3.18 -0.15 7.91
C GLU A 53 -4.43 -1.03 7.73
N PRO A 54 -4.43 -2.30 8.19
CA PRO A 54 -5.61 -3.16 8.10
C PRO A 54 -6.79 -2.53 8.82
N ILE A 55 -7.81 -2.10 8.07
CA ILE A 55 -8.93 -1.29 8.61
C ILE A 55 -9.64 -2.03 9.75
N TRP A 56 -9.74 -3.35 9.62
CA TRP A 56 -10.37 -4.22 10.60
C TRP A 56 -9.62 -4.31 11.95
N ALA A 57 -8.37 -3.84 12.02
CA ALA A 57 -7.56 -3.82 13.25
C ALA A 57 -7.48 -2.43 13.91
N ILE A 58 -7.94 -1.37 13.24
CA ILE A 58 -7.80 0.01 13.75
C ILE A 58 -8.85 0.27 14.82
N GLY A 59 -8.43 0.44 16.07
CA GLY A 59 -9.31 0.82 17.18
C GLY A 59 -10.36 -0.24 17.56
N THR A 60 -10.27 -1.47 17.04
CA THR A 60 -11.25 -2.54 17.27
C THR A 60 -10.88 -3.45 18.45
N GLY A 61 -9.68 -3.30 19.01
CA GLY A 61 -9.11 -4.22 20.00
C GLY A 61 -8.66 -5.57 19.42
N LYS A 62 -8.86 -5.81 18.11
CA LYS A 62 -8.34 -6.97 17.38
C LYS A 62 -7.06 -6.58 16.66
N ASN A 63 -5.95 -7.24 16.99
CA ASN A 63 -4.66 -6.95 16.38
C ASN A 63 -4.36 -7.93 15.25
N ALA A 64 -3.78 -7.42 14.16
CA ALA A 64 -3.16 -8.28 13.16
C ALA A 64 -1.95 -9.01 13.75
N THR A 65 -1.81 -10.30 13.43
CA THR A 65 -0.63 -11.06 13.82
C THR A 65 0.58 -10.64 12.98
N VAL A 66 1.79 -10.85 13.51
CA VAL A 66 3.04 -10.56 12.79
C VAL A 66 3.08 -11.22 11.40
N ASN A 67 2.59 -12.47 11.31
CA ASN A 67 2.55 -13.20 10.04
C ASN A 67 1.61 -12.55 9.01
N GLN A 68 0.43 -12.09 9.45
CA GLN A 68 -0.52 -11.40 8.59
C GLN A 68 0.03 -10.06 8.08
N VAL A 69 0.76 -9.32 8.92
CA VAL A 69 1.42 -8.07 8.51
C VAL A 69 2.58 -8.36 7.56
N ALA A 70 3.42 -9.35 7.87
CA ALA A 70 4.57 -9.71 7.04
C ALA A 70 4.18 -10.20 5.64
N GLU A 71 3.08 -10.93 5.53
CA GLU A 71 2.48 -11.37 4.28
C GLU A 71 2.13 -10.17 3.38
N VAL A 72 1.36 -9.21 3.90
CA VAL A 72 0.94 -8.04 3.11
C VAL A 72 2.12 -7.11 2.80
N HIS A 73 3.05 -6.91 3.74
CA HIS A 73 4.27 -6.14 3.48
C HIS A 73 5.14 -6.77 2.38
N ARG A 74 5.21 -8.10 2.30
CA ARG A 74 5.93 -8.78 1.20
C ARG A 74 5.24 -8.48 -0.13
N PHE A 75 3.93 -8.59 -0.18
CA PHE A 75 3.14 -8.29 -1.38
C PHE A 75 3.28 -6.83 -1.83
N ILE A 76 3.25 -5.87 -0.90
CA ILE A 76 3.48 -4.44 -1.21
C ILE A 76 4.85 -4.24 -1.88
N ARG A 77 5.92 -4.84 -1.33
CA ARG A 77 7.26 -4.76 -1.94
C ARG A 77 7.32 -5.37 -3.34
N GLU A 78 6.52 -6.41 -3.62
CA GLU A 78 6.42 -6.97 -4.98
C GLU A 78 5.73 -6.02 -5.94
N ILE A 79 4.67 -5.32 -5.50
CA ILE A 79 4.01 -4.26 -6.30
C ILE A 79 5.00 -3.15 -6.59
N GLU A 80 5.69 -2.63 -5.57
CA GLU A 80 6.71 -1.58 -5.70
C GLU A 80 7.78 -1.97 -6.71
N LYS A 81 8.35 -3.18 -6.59
CA LYS A 81 9.37 -3.68 -7.53
C LYS A 81 8.85 -3.67 -8.97
N LYS A 82 7.63 -4.18 -9.21
CA LYS A 82 7.02 -4.20 -10.56
C LYS A 82 6.77 -2.78 -11.08
N PHE A 83 6.25 -1.89 -10.24
CA PHE A 83 5.96 -0.51 -10.59
C PHE A 83 7.25 0.24 -10.98
N PHE A 84 8.31 0.11 -10.18
CA PHE A 84 9.59 0.78 -10.43
C PHE A 84 10.38 0.20 -11.60
N GLN A 85 10.28 -1.10 -11.87
CA GLN A 85 10.86 -1.71 -13.07
C GLN A 85 10.16 -1.26 -14.37
N GLY A 86 8.86 -0.93 -14.29
CA GLY A 86 8.08 -0.44 -15.43
C GLY A 86 8.31 1.02 -15.80
N MET A 87 8.88 1.82 -14.89
CA MET A 87 9.23 3.22 -15.14
C MET A 87 10.59 3.31 -15.84
N LYS A 88 10.58 3.29 -17.18
CA LYS A 88 11.74 3.66 -17.99
C LYS A 88 12.11 5.12 -17.71
#